data_AF-A0A6N8IVL6-F1
#
_entry.id   AF-A0A6N8IVL6-F1
#
_cell.length_a   1.000
_cell.length_b   1.000
_cell.length_c   1.000
_cell.angle_alpha   90.00
_cell.angle_beta   90.00
_cell.angle_gamma   90.00
#
_symmetry.space_group_name_H-M   'P 1'
#
loop_
_entity.id
_entity.type
_entity.pdbx_description
1 polymer ?
#
loop_
_entity_poly.entity_id
_entity_poly.type
_entity_poly.pdbx_seq_one_letter_code
_entity_poly.pdbx_strand_id
1 'polypeptide(L)'
;MVAYAGSRTTRERNARGEGISVFEVDEASGDLRLLQVIGDLVNPSYLAANRGATRLYAVHGDGQEASAFSIGAGGRLEAMGSVDCGGRNPVHLALDPAERSLVVSGHLSGLVAVLPVEADGALGRVAQSEPLPGEPGPHRIEQPFSKPHFNLFDPSGRWVIVPDKGLDRIFSFRFAQGRLVPAVQPWVPAREGAGPRHAVFHPRLPRVYVLNELDSTVTTYAFDADTGALQPLHVLSSLPATFTGNSRAAGIQVGADGRHLYASNRGHDSIAVFELEGATGLPRFVAATPAGGRTPRFFTPSPDGRWLYVLNEDSDTIVRFAVDPVAGTLAPAGTPLRCASATCLVFARLPA
;
A
#
# COMPACT_ATOMS: atom_id res chain seq x y z
N MET A 1 20.91 2.57 6.25
CA MET A 1 19.44 2.71 5.98
C MET A 1 18.63 2.05 7.09
N VAL A 2 17.36 2.43 7.30
CA VAL A 2 16.45 1.78 8.26
C VAL A 2 15.12 1.37 7.60
N ALA A 3 14.44 0.40 8.20
CA ALA A 3 13.13 -0.06 7.78
C ALA A 3 12.16 -0.14 8.97
N TYR A 4 10.89 0.17 8.73
CA TYR A 4 9.82 0.13 9.72
C TYR A 4 8.76 -0.84 9.27
N ALA A 5 8.39 -1.81 10.12
CA ALA A 5 7.32 -2.75 9.84
C ALA A 5 6.16 -2.57 10.82
N GLY A 6 4.97 -2.31 10.28
CA GLY A 6 3.74 -2.20 11.06
C GLY A 6 2.99 -3.52 11.09
N SER A 7 2.55 -3.94 12.27
CA SER A 7 1.87 -5.22 12.47
C SER A 7 0.46 -5.07 13.00
N ARG A 8 -0.39 -6.06 12.71
CA ARG A 8 -1.63 -6.26 13.48
C ARG A 8 -1.30 -6.87 14.83
N THR A 9 -2.02 -6.45 15.86
CA THR A 9 -1.73 -6.78 17.27
C THR A 9 -2.93 -7.38 18.00
N THR A 10 -4.13 -7.32 17.42
CA THR A 10 -5.36 -7.72 18.12
C THR A 10 -5.74 -9.19 17.92
N ARG A 11 -6.35 -9.77 18.96
CA ARG A 11 -6.85 -11.15 18.95
C ARG A 11 -7.98 -11.35 17.96
N GLU A 12 -8.82 -10.34 17.74
CA GLU A 12 -9.95 -10.35 16.78
C GLU A 12 -9.47 -10.59 15.35
N ARG A 13 -8.22 -10.19 15.04
CA ARG A 13 -7.55 -10.43 13.77
C ARG A 13 -6.75 -11.73 13.76
N ASN A 14 -6.80 -12.52 14.83
CA ASN A 14 -5.90 -13.64 15.07
C ASN A 14 -4.42 -13.23 14.86
N ALA A 15 -4.07 -12.02 15.28
CA ALA A 15 -2.75 -11.44 15.08
C ALA A 15 -1.86 -11.63 16.31
N ARG A 16 -0.54 -11.61 16.09
CA ARG A 16 0.50 -11.84 17.11
C ARG A 16 1.58 -10.77 17.08
N GLY A 17 1.38 -9.69 16.33
CA GLY A 17 2.31 -8.57 16.27
C GLY A 17 2.32 -7.75 17.54
N GLU A 18 3.40 -6.99 17.72
CA GLU A 18 3.67 -6.22 18.94
C GLU A 18 3.73 -4.70 18.67
N GLY A 19 3.21 -4.24 17.53
CA GLY A 19 3.17 -2.83 17.16
C GLY A 19 4.05 -2.52 15.95
N ILE A 20 4.99 -1.57 16.07
CA ILE A 20 5.91 -1.20 14.97
C ILE A 20 7.31 -1.71 15.29
N SER A 21 7.85 -2.57 14.43
CA SER A 21 9.24 -3.03 14.50
C SER A 21 10.17 -2.12 13.69
N VAL A 22 11.29 -1.70 14.28
CA VAL A 22 12.32 -0.88 13.65
C VAL A 22 13.55 -1.75 13.35
N PHE A 23 14.04 -1.71 12.13
CA PHE A 23 15.18 -2.49 11.68
C PHE A 23 16.28 -1.59 11.13
N GLU A 24 17.53 -1.91 11.48
CA GLU A 24 18.68 -1.53 10.68
C GLU A 24 18.71 -2.43 9.43
N VAL A 25 19.01 -1.84 8.28
CA VAL A 25 19.18 -2.58 7.03
C VAL A 25 20.67 -2.68 6.71
N ASP A 26 21.18 -3.90 6.60
CA ASP A 26 22.48 -4.14 5.97
C ASP A 26 22.34 -3.88 4.47
N GLU A 27 22.94 -2.81 3.96
CA GLU A 27 22.79 -2.42 2.55
C GLU A 27 23.50 -3.40 1.59
N ALA A 28 24.46 -4.21 2.05
CA ALA A 28 25.13 -5.18 1.21
C ALA A 28 24.28 -6.45 1.04
N SER A 29 23.85 -7.05 2.15
CA SER A 29 23.13 -8.33 2.18
C SER A 29 21.60 -8.18 2.10
N GLY A 30 21.07 -7.01 2.46
CA GLY A 30 19.64 -6.79 2.65
C GLY A 30 19.10 -7.36 3.97
N ASP A 31 19.95 -7.77 4.91
CA ASP A 31 19.48 -8.30 6.19
C ASP A 31 18.86 -7.20 7.07
N LEU A 32 17.80 -7.57 7.78
CA LEU A 32 17.10 -6.70 8.70
C LEU A 32 17.47 -7.09 10.13
N ARG A 33 18.10 -6.17 10.86
CA ARG A 33 18.47 -6.36 12.27
C ARG A 33 17.55 -5.53 13.15
N LEU A 34 16.78 -6.19 14.03
CA LEU A 34 15.84 -5.51 14.92
C LEU A 34 16.57 -4.56 15.87
N LEU A 35 16.11 -3.30 15.93
CA LEU A 35 16.63 -2.25 16.81
C LEU A 35 15.69 -1.89 17.96
N GLN A 36 14.39 -1.94 17.68
CA GLN A 36 13.34 -1.47 18.58
C GLN A 36 11.99 -2.09 18.18
N VAL A 37 11.11 -2.27 19.16
CA VAL A 37 9.68 -2.49 18.95
C VAL A 37 8.94 -1.38 19.70
N ILE A 38 8.08 -0.66 19.01
CA ILE A 38 7.14 0.28 19.62
C ILE A 38 5.86 -0.50 19.94
N GLY A 39 5.74 -0.85 21.22
CA GLY A 39 4.59 -1.55 21.80
C GLY A 39 3.40 -0.64 22.08
N ASP A 40 2.38 -1.21 22.74
CA ASP A 40 1.14 -0.53 23.15
C ASP A 40 0.37 0.19 22.02
N LEU A 41 0.62 -0.23 20.78
CA LEU A 41 -0.11 0.23 19.59
C LEU A 41 -1.11 -0.84 19.16
N VAL A 42 -2.36 -0.42 18.94
CA VAL A 42 -3.39 -1.29 18.39
C VAL A 42 -3.32 -1.25 16.86
N ASN A 43 -2.96 -2.38 16.24
CA ASN A 43 -2.97 -2.58 14.79
C ASN A 43 -2.36 -1.44 13.92
N PRO A 44 -1.12 -0.95 14.15
CA PRO A 44 -0.45 0.00 13.24
C PRO A 44 -0.20 -0.66 11.87
N SER A 45 -1.21 -0.65 11.00
CA SER A 45 -1.37 -1.59 9.88
C SER A 45 -0.85 -1.04 8.54
N TYR A 46 -0.63 0.27 8.47
CA TYR A 46 0.01 0.92 7.33
C TYR A 46 0.84 2.11 7.79
N LEU A 47 1.99 2.31 7.15
CA LEU A 47 2.99 3.30 7.54
C LEU A 47 3.34 4.21 6.35
N ALA A 48 3.74 5.44 6.63
CA ALA A 48 4.50 6.26 5.68
C ALA A 48 5.57 7.07 6.42
N ALA A 49 6.79 7.05 5.89
CA ALA A 49 7.85 7.93 6.33
C ALA A 49 7.88 9.19 5.46
N ASN A 50 8.23 10.33 6.05
CA ASN A 50 8.48 11.54 5.27
C ASN A 50 9.83 11.45 4.53
N ARG A 51 10.02 12.26 3.49
CA ARG A 51 11.23 12.24 2.65
C ARG A 51 12.51 12.55 3.42
N GLY A 52 12.41 13.42 4.43
CA GLY A 52 13.54 13.77 5.29
C GLY A 52 13.95 12.66 6.27
N ALA A 53 13.21 11.55 6.34
CA ALA A 53 13.43 10.49 7.32
C ALA A 53 13.45 11.00 8.77
N THR A 54 12.62 11.99 9.08
CA THR A 54 12.48 12.61 10.41
C THR A 54 11.14 12.27 11.07
N ARG A 55 10.15 11.82 10.31
CA ARG A 55 8.80 11.49 10.79
C ARG A 55 8.31 10.18 10.18
N LEU A 56 7.61 9.41 10.99
CA LEU A 56 6.82 8.26 10.57
C LEU A 56 5.37 8.47 10.98
N TYR A 57 4.44 8.12 10.10
CA TYR A 57 3.01 8.15 10.35
C TYR A 57 2.44 6.74 10.26
N ALA A 58 1.47 6.43 11.11
CA ALA A 58 0.79 5.13 11.12
C ALA A 58 -0.73 5.31 11.19
N VAL A 59 -1.47 4.40 10.55
CA VAL A 59 -2.93 4.24 10.77
C VAL A 59 -3.23 2.94 11.50
N HIS A 60 -4.23 3.01 12.36
CA HIS A 60 -4.56 1.94 13.29
C HIS A 60 -5.80 1.18 12.81
N GLY A 61 -5.58 0.01 12.21
CA GLY A 61 -6.63 -0.85 11.68
C GLY A 61 -7.62 -1.27 12.78
N ASP A 62 -8.90 -1.42 12.42
CA ASP A 62 -10.04 -1.63 13.33
C ASP A 62 -10.31 -0.50 14.34
N GLY A 63 -9.45 0.53 14.39
CA GLY A 63 -9.62 1.74 15.18
C GLY A 63 -10.13 2.93 14.37
N GLN A 64 -9.80 4.13 14.84
CA GLN A 64 -10.13 5.43 14.22
C GLN A 64 -8.95 6.40 14.30
N GLU A 65 -7.75 5.88 14.51
CA GLU A 65 -6.59 6.67 14.91
C GLU A 65 -5.52 6.72 13.81
N ALA A 66 -4.86 7.87 13.73
CA ALA A 66 -3.57 8.03 13.07
C ALA A 66 -2.56 8.56 14.09
N SER A 67 -1.34 8.02 14.06
CA SER A 67 -0.26 8.37 14.97
C SER A 67 0.93 8.97 14.24
N ALA A 68 1.62 9.89 14.89
CA ALA A 68 2.89 10.45 14.43
C ALA A 68 4.03 10.06 15.37
N PHE A 69 5.21 9.82 14.80
CA PHE A 69 6.43 9.48 15.49
C PHE A 69 7.58 10.34 14.96
N SER A 70 8.48 10.79 15.84
CA SER A 70 9.77 11.32 15.42
C SER A 70 10.73 10.15 15.15
N ILE A 71 11.53 10.30 14.09
CA ILE A 71 12.65 9.42 13.78
C ILE A 71 13.91 10.07 14.34
N GLY A 72 14.47 9.48 15.38
CA GLY A 72 15.68 9.93 16.06
C GLY A 72 16.96 9.34 15.48
N ALA A 73 18.06 9.52 16.21
CA ALA A 73 19.37 8.98 15.84
C ALA A 73 19.33 7.44 15.68
N GLY A 74 19.97 6.92 14.64
CA GLY A 74 19.94 5.49 14.31
C GLY A 74 18.56 4.98 13.88
N GLY A 75 17.61 5.87 13.59
CA GLY A 75 16.29 5.54 13.06
C GLY A 75 15.27 5.05 14.09
N ARG A 76 15.60 5.13 15.39
CA ARG A 76 14.68 4.80 16.48
C ARG A 76 13.46 5.74 16.48
N LEU A 77 12.31 5.22 16.88
CA LEU A 77 11.06 5.96 16.93
C LEU A 77 10.78 6.44 18.35
N GLU A 78 10.22 7.65 18.45
CA GLU A 78 9.60 8.19 19.65
C GLU A 78 8.18 8.66 19.29
N ALA A 79 7.19 8.30 20.11
CA ALA A 79 5.81 8.68 19.87
C ALA A 79 5.60 10.19 20.08
N MET A 80 4.95 10.85 19.12
CA MET A 80 4.55 12.26 19.24
C MET A 80 3.09 12.39 19.69
N GLY A 81 2.26 11.41 19.35
CA GLY A 81 0.86 11.35 19.74
C GLY A 81 -0.03 10.76 18.64
N SER A 82 -1.31 10.62 18.98
CA SER A 82 -2.34 10.07 18.10
C SER A 82 -3.54 11.01 18.04
N VAL A 83 -4.21 11.03 16.89
CA VAL A 83 -5.43 11.81 16.66
C VAL A 83 -6.48 10.93 16.01
N ASP A 84 -7.75 11.31 16.19
CA ASP A 84 -8.84 10.76 15.38
C ASP A 84 -8.60 11.13 13.90
N CYS A 85 -8.63 10.12 13.01
CA CYS A 85 -8.34 10.27 11.60
C CYS A 85 -9.60 10.53 10.73
N GLY A 86 -10.77 10.71 11.34
CA GLY A 86 -12.03 11.05 10.69
C GLY A 86 -12.77 9.89 10.03
N GLY A 87 -12.29 8.65 10.21
CA GLY A 87 -12.86 7.45 9.59
C GLY A 87 -12.59 6.18 10.37
N ARG A 88 -13.40 5.14 10.15
CA ARG A 88 -13.28 3.85 10.84
C ARG A 88 -12.47 2.84 10.06
N ASN A 89 -11.67 2.05 10.78
CA ASN A 89 -10.73 1.09 10.24
C ASN A 89 -9.89 1.74 9.12
N PRO A 90 -9.05 2.73 9.45
CA PRO A 90 -8.16 3.32 8.46
C PRO A 90 -7.16 2.26 7.97
N VAL A 91 -7.13 2.01 6.66
CA VAL A 91 -6.32 0.93 6.05
C VAL A 91 -5.14 1.43 5.21
N HIS A 92 -5.08 2.73 4.94
CA HIS A 92 -4.03 3.36 4.16
C HIS A 92 -3.91 4.85 4.50
N LEU A 93 -2.69 5.37 4.42
CA LEU A 93 -2.36 6.78 4.56
C LEU A 93 -1.32 7.20 3.52
N ALA A 94 -1.38 8.44 3.04
CA ALA A 94 -0.36 9.03 2.18
C ALA A 94 -0.11 10.49 2.54
N LEU A 95 1.16 10.91 2.55
CA LEU A 95 1.53 12.31 2.63
C LEU A 95 1.32 12.97 1.27
N ASP A 96 0.81 14.21 1.27
CA ASP A 96 0.85 15.03 0.07
C ASP A 96 2.31 15.35 -0.30
N PRO A 97 2.60 15.74 -1.56
CA PRO A 97 3.98 15.96 -1.94
C PRO A 97 4.68 17.10 -1.22
N ALA A 98 3.96 18.06 -0.63
CA ALA A 98 4.57 19.08 0.21
C ALA A 98 4.76 18.65 1.68
N GLU A 99 4.28 17.47 2.07
CA GLU A 99 4.30 16.91 3.44
C GLU A 99 3.61 17.82 4.47
N ARG A 100 2.55 18.52 4.03
CA ARG A 100 1.70 19.40 4.84
C ARG A 100 0.32 18.81 5.10
N SER A 101 0.00 17.67 4.51
CA SER A 101 -1.27 16.99 4.68
C SER A 101 -1.11 15.48 4.61
N LEU A 102 -1.92 14.78 5.39
CA LEU A 102 -2.06 13.34 5.39
C LEU A 102 -3.45 12.96 4.90
N VAL A 103 -3.51 12.14 3.85
CA VAL A 103 -4.75 11.61 3.27
C VAL A 103 -4.96 10.18 3.76
N VAL A 104 -6.10 9.90 4.41
CA VAL A 104 -6.40 8.63 5.08
C VAL A 104 -7.65 7.98 4.49
N SER A 105 -7.60 6.69 4.17
CA SER A 105 -8.76 5.92 3.68
C SER A 105 -9.50 5.26 4.85
N GLY A 106 -10.70 5.72 5.19
CA GLY A 106 -11.57 5.13 6.21
C GLY A 106 -12.41 3.97 5.65
N HIS A 107 -11.89 2.75 5.74
CA HIS A 107 -12.44 1.58 5.04
C HIS A 107 -13.85 1.19 5.49
N LEU A 108 -14.17 1.31 6.79
CA LEU A 108 -15.49 0.95 7.33
C LEU A 108 -16.42 2.17 7.51
N SER A 109 -16.00 3.33 7.03
CA SER A 109 -16.79 4.55 6.98
C SER A 109 -17.06 5.04 5.55
N GLY A 110 -16.46 4.43 4.53
CA GLY A 110 -16.71 4.77 3.13
C GLY A 110 -16.30 6.18 2.75
N LEU A 111 -15.19 6.67 3.33
CA LEU A 111 -14.72 8.05 3.13
C LEU A 111 -13.20 8.13 3.06
N VAL A 112 -12.72 9.25 2.50
CA VAL A 112 -11.32 9.67 2.56
C VAL A 112 -11.23 10.93 3.41
N ALA A 113 -10.33 10.95 4.39
CA ALA A 113 -10.11 12.11 5.25
C ALA A 113 -8.79 12.80 4.94
N VAL A 114 -8.71 14.11 5.18
CA VAL A 114 -7.48 14.91 5.09
C VAL A 114 -7.19 15.54 6.45
N LEU A 115 -5.98 15.31 6.96
CA LEU A 115 -5.47 15.91 8.18
C LEU A 115 -4.30 16.83 7.80
N PRO A 116 -4.18 18.04 8.37
CA PRO A 116 -2.95 18.83 8.21
C PRO A 116 -1.80 18.18 8.98
N VAL A 117 -0.59 18.35 8.45
CA VAL A 117 0.66 18.03 9.14
C VAL A 117 1.26 19.36 9.59
N GLU A 118 1.41 19.51 10.89
CA GLU A 118 1.93 20.73 11.52
C GLU A 118 3.42 20.92 11.22
N ALA A 119 3.96 22.11 11.48
CA ALA A 119 5.36 22.44 11.16
C ALA A 119 6.38 21.55 11.90
N ASP A 120 6.02 21.04 13.09
CA ASP A 120 6.83 20.09 13.84
C ASP A 120 6.60 18.64 13.43
N GLY A 121 5.72 18.38 12.45
CA GLY A 121 5.34 17.07 11.96
C GLY A 121 4.23 16.37 12.74
N ALA A 122 3.64 17.00 13.77
CA ALA A 122 2.46 16.48 14.45
C ALA A 122 1.24 16.47 13.51
N LEU A 123 0.26 15.62 13.80
CA LEU A 123 -1.01 15.59 13.07
C LEU A 123 -2.00 16.58 13.69
N GLY A 124 -2.57 17.47 12.88
CA GLY A 124 -3.66 18.33 13.30
C GLY A 124 -5.02 17.63 13.19
N ARG A 125 -6.09 18.38 13.48
CA ARG A 125 -7.48 17.86 13.42
C ARG A 125 -7.92 17.68 11.97
N VAL A 126 -8.83 16.74 11.73
CA VAL A 126 -9.44 16.48 10.41
C VAL A 126 -9.95 17.77 9.77
N ALA A 127 -9.41 18.11 8.60
CA ALA A 127 -9.75 19.30 7.83
C ALA A 127 -10.82 19.03 6.75
N GLN A 128 -10.95 17.78 6.32
CA GLN A 128 -11.97 17.33 5.37
C GLN A 128 -12.26 15.84 5.58
N SER A 129 -13.53 15.46 5.43
CA SER A 129 -13.97 14.09 5.23
C SER A 129 -14.82 14.02 3.96
N GLU A 130 -14.37 13.26 2.98
CA GLU A 130 -14.98 13.13 1.65
C GLU A 130 -15.62 11.74 1.51
N PRO A 131 -16.95 11.61 1.60
CA PRO A 131 -17.63 10.33 1.39
C PRO A 131 -17.55 9.92 -0.09
N LEU A 132 -17.47 8.62 -0.34
CA LEU A 132 -17.44 8.08 -1.70
C LEU A 132 -18.82 7.52 -2.09
N PRO A 133 -19.57 8.20 -2.99
CA PRO A 133 -20.91 7.77 -3.36
C PRO A 133 -20.88 6.67 -4.42
N GLY A 134 -21.84 5.75 -4.33
CA GLY A 134 -22.09 4.76 -5.35
C GLY A 134 -22.93 3.58 -4.88
N GLU A 135 -23.35 2.78 -5.85
CA GLU A 135 -24.01 1.51 -5.58
C GLU A 135 -22.97 0.46 -5.15
N PRO A 136 -23.22 -0.31 -4.09
CA PRO A 136 -22.34 -1.40 -3.71
C PRO A 136 -22.24 -2.49 -4.79
N GLY A 137 -21.07 -3.11 -4.89
CA GLY A 137 -20.81 -4.23 -5.80
C GLY A 137 -21.56 -5.52 -5.42
N PRO A 138 -21.55 -6.54 -6.27
CA PRO A 138 -22.41 -7.72 -6.12
C PRO A 138 -22.01 -8.65 -4.96
N HIS A 139 -20.78 -8.56 -4.45
CA HIS A 139 -20.30 -9.46 -3.40
C HIS A 139 -20.90 -9.09 -2.03
N ARG A 140 -21.99 -9.76 -1.64
CA ARG A 140 -22.79 -9.48 -0.43
C ARG A 140 -22.01 -9.22 0.88
N ILE A 141 -20.90 -9.94 1.10
CA ILE A 141 -20.07 -9.81 2.32
C ILE A 141 -18.95 -8.76 2.17
N GLU A 142 -18.24 -8.76 1.04
CA GLU A 142 -17.06 -7.92 0.83
C GLU A 142 -17.40 -6.53 0.30
N GLN A 143 -18.55 -6.36 -0.33
CA GLN A 143 -19.03 -5.13 -0.97
C GLN A 143 -20.42 -4.67 -0.46
N PRO A 144 -20.70 -4.62 0.86
CA PRO A 144 -21.99 -4.17 1.38
C PRO A 144 -22.19 -2.63 1.34
N PHE A 145 -21.10 -1.87 1.15
CA PHE A 145 -21.05 -0.40 1.11
C PHE A 145 -19.64 0.03 0.64
N SER A 146 -19.40 1.35 0.48
CA SER A 146 -18.12 1.94 0.09
C SER A 146 -16.94 1.56 1.02
N LYS A 147 -15.83 1.17 0.42
CA LYS A 147 -14.63 0.67 1.11
C LYS A 147 -13.36 1.16 0.41
N PRO A 148 -13.01 2.47 0.50
CA PRO A 148 -11.75 2.98 -0.03
C PRO A 148 -10.59 2.23 0.60
N HIS A 149 -9.55 1.96 -0.19
CA HIS A 149 -8.44 1.14 0.26
C HIS A 149 -7.05 1.74 -0.03
N PHE A 150 -6.94 2.81 -0.81
CA PHE A 150 -5.63 3.41 -1.14
C PHE A 150 -5.74 4.89 -1.51
N ASN A 151 -4.66 5.65 -1.31
CA ASN A 151 -4.58 7.09 -1.64
C ASN A 151 -3.32 7.34 -2.49
N LEU A 152 -3.40 7.07 -3.79
CA LEU A 152 -2.24 7.17 -4.69
C LEU A 152 -2.14 8.58 -5.27
N PHE A 153 -1.17 9.37 -4.81
CA PHE A 153 -0.82 10.62 -5.47
C PHE A 153 -0.19 10.35 -6.84
N ASP A 154 -0.59 11.13 -7.85
CA ASP A 154 0.10 11.13 -9.14
C ASP A 154 1.51 11.74 -9.03
N PRO A 155 2.40 11.48 -9.99
CA PRO A 155 3.78 12.00 -9.95
C PRO A 155 3.87 13.52 -9.82
N SER A 156 2.87 14.27 -10.31
CA SER A 156 2.83 15.73 -10.16
C SER A 156 2.28 16.21 -8.82
N GLY A 157 1.62 15.32 -8.06
CA GLY A 157 0.98 15.65 -6.79
C GLY A 157 -0.38 16.35 -6.89
N ARG A 158 -0.90 16.52 -8.11
CA ARG A 158 -2.13 17.26 -8.38
C ARG A 158 -3.37 16.39 -8.22
N TRP A 159 -3.23 15.08 -8.34
CA TRP A 159 -4.32 14.11 -8.34
C TRP A 159 -4.09 13.02 -7.31
N VAL A 160 -5.18 12.56 -6.69
CA VAL A 160 -5.22 11.41 -5.80
C VAL A 160 -6.19 10.39 -6.38
N ILE A 161 -5.66 9.22 -6.70
CA ILE A 161 -6.43 8.08 -7.18
C ILE A 161 -6.80 7.18 -6.00
N VAL A 162 -8.09 6.90 -5.86
CA VAL A 162 -8.66 6.18 -4.71
C VAL A 162 -9.48 4.98 -5.21
N PRO A 163 -8.90 3.77 -5.23
CA PRO A 163 -9.65 2.54 -5.44
C PRO A 163 -10.61 2.28 -4.28
N ASP A 164 -11.86 2.00 -4.62
CA ASP A 164 -12.91 1.59 -3.68
C ASP A 164 -13.33 0.15 -3.96
N LYS A 165 -13.00 -0.75 -3.02
CA LYS A 165 -13.32 -2.17 -3.10
C LYS A 165 -14.84 -2.40 -3.12
N GLY A 166 -15.55 -1.62 -2.34
CA GLY A 166 -16.97 -1.80 -2.05
C GLY A 166 -17.88 -1.38 -3.18
N LEU A 167 -17.46 -0.42 -4.00
CA LEU A 167 -18.26 0.15 -5.09
C LEU A 167 -17.84 -0.31 -6.49
N ASP A 168 -16.77 -1.10 -6.62
CA ASP A 168 -16.13 -1.40 -7.92
C ASP A 168 -15.81 -0.12 -8.71
N ARG A 169 -15.23 0.88 -8.03
CA ARG A 169 -14.89 2.18 -8.62
C ARG A 169 -13.48 2.59 -8.27
N ILE A 170 -12.88 3.35 -9.17
CA ILE A 170 -11.64 4.07 -8.92
C ILE A 170 -11.97 5.54 -9.02
N PHE A 171 -11.87 6.25 -7.90
CA PHE A 171 -12.13 7.67 -7.83
C PHE A 171 -10.87 8.48 -8.15
N SER A 172 -11.08 9.68 -8.68
CA SER A 172 -10.02 10.66 -8.95
C SER A 172 -10.39 12.00 -8.35
N PHE A 173 -9.49 12.52 -7.52
CA PHE A 173 -9.63 13.81 -6.86
C PHE A 173 -8.46 14.71 -7.21
N ARG A 174 -8.73 15.97 -7.57
CA ARG A 174 -7.71 17.00 -7.53
C ARG A 174 -7.34 17.28 -6.08
N PHE A 175 -6.05 17.33 -5.78
CA PHE A 175 -5.54 17.77 -4.49
C PHE A 175 -4.99 19.19 -4.62
N ALA A 176 -5.59 20.12 -3.88
CA ALA A 176 -5.17 21.50 -3.87
C ALA A 176 -5.43 22.12 -2.50
N GLN A 177 -4.44 22.85 -1.98
CA GLN A 177 -4.57 23.60 -0.71
C GLN A 177 -5.05 22.73 0.46
N GLY A 178 -4.55 21.49 0.57
CA GLY A 178 -4.93 20.58 1.65
C GLY A 178 -6.35 20.03 1.53
N ARG A 179 -6.95 20.04 0.33
CA ARG A 179 -8.31 19.57 0.08
C ARG A 179 -8.39 18.65 -1.13
N LEU A 180 -9.27 17.67 -1.05
CA LEU A 180 -9.72 16.84 -2.16
C LEU A 180 -10.90 17.51 -2.85
N VAL A 181 -10.84 17.63 -4.17
CA VAL A 181 -11.92 18.11 -5.02
C VAL A 181 -12.17 17.07 -6.10
N PRO A 182 -13.38 16.51 -6.24
CA PRO A 182 -13.65 15.52 -7.29
C PRO A 182 -13.24 16.01 -8.68
N ALA A 183 -12.63 15.15 -9.48
CA ALA A 183 -12.36 15.44 -10.88
C ALA A 183 -13.68 15.64 -11.66
N VAL A 184 -13.61 16.28 -12.84
CA VAL A 184 -14.79 16.44 -13.73
C VAL A 184 -15.38 15.08 -14.10
N GLN A 185 -14.52 14.09 -14.35
CA GLN A 185 -14.87 12.68 -14.36
C GLN A 185 -14.39 12.06 -13.04
N PRO A 186 -15.21 12.07 -11.98
CA PRO A 186 -14.76 11.81 -10.62
C PRO A 186 -14.42 10.33 -10.36
N TRP A 187 -14.82 9.42 -11.25
CA TRP A 187 -14.51 8.00 -11.14
C TRP A 187 -14.63 7.28 -12.49
N VAL A 188 -14.06 6.07 -12.52
CA VAL A 188 -14.22 5.08 -13.58
C VAL A 188 -14.67 3.75 -12.94
N PRO A 189 -15.59 2.99 -13.56
CA PRO A 189 -15.97 1.69 -13.04
C PRO A 189 -14.87 0.66 -13.28
N ALA A 190 -14.67 -0.22 -12.31
CA ALA A 190 -13.96 -1.47 -12.49
C ALA A 190 -14.91 -2.54 -13.05
N ARG A 191 -14.37 -3.73 -13.35
CA ARG A 191 -15.20 -4.90 -13.65
C ARG A 191 -16.07 -5.23 -12.42
N GLU A 192 -17.34 -5.55 -12.65
CA GLU A 192 -18.27 -5.95 -11.60
C GLU A 192 -17.68 -7.10 -10.76
N GLY A 193 -17.67 -6.92 -9.43
CA GLY A 193 -17.13 -7.88 -8.47
C GLY A 193 -15.61 -7.93 -8.37
N ALA A 194 -14.87 -7.01 -9.00
CA ALA A 194 -13.41 -7.03 -8.99
C ALA A 194 -12.82 -6.57 -7.63
N GLY A 195 -13.44 -5.59 -6.99
CA GLY A 195 -13.01 -5.00 -5.73
C GLY A 195 -11.64 -4.31 -5.82
N PRO A 196 -11.52 -3.16 -6.50
CA PRO A 196 -10.29 -2.36 -6.58
C PRO A 196 -9.68 -2.08 -5.21
N ARG A 197 -8.37 -2.31 -5.07
CA ARG A 197 -7.69 -2.29 -3.77
C ARG A 197 -6.55 -1.30 -3.70
N HIS A 198 -5.38 -1.68 -4.21
CA HIS A 198 -4.18 -0.83 -4.25
C HIS A 198 -3.87 -0.46 -5.70
N ALA A 199 -3.12 0.62 -5.90
CA ALA A 199 -2.73 1.05 -7.23
C ALA A 199 -1.29 1.58 -7.24
N VAL A 200 -0.67 1.60 -8.41
CA VAL A 200 0.67 2.19 -8.60
C VAL A 200 0.77 2.84 -9.98
N PHE A 201 1.46 3.99 -10.05
CA PHE A 201 1.77 4.65 -11.33
C PHE A 201 3.00 4.01 -11.96
N HIS A 202 3.00 3.87 -13.29
CA HIS A 202 4.24 3.62 -14.01
C HIS A 202 5.21 4.81 -13.83
N PRO A 203 6.52 4.60 -13.60
CA PRO A 203 7.44 5.70 -13.26
C PRO A 203 7.67 6.70 -14.41
N ARG A 204 7.34 6.33 -15.66
CA ARG A 204 7.61 7.17 -16.86
C ARG A 204 6.45 7.31 -17.85
N LEU A 205 5.44 6.46 -17.74
CA LEU A 205 4.35 6.38 -18.72
C LEU A 205 3.07 6.84 -18.01
N PRO A 206 2.13 7.46 -18.72
CA PRO A 206 0.84 7.86 -18.14
C PRO A 206 -0.06 6.62 -17.98
N ARG A 207 0.33 5.74 -17.05
CA ARG A 207 -0.32 4.47 -16.75
C ARG A 207 -0.50 4.30 -15.24
N VAL A 208 -1.66 3.80 -14.87
CA VAL A 208 -1.98 3.35 -13.51
C VAL A 208 -2.34 1.88 -13.56
N TYR A 209 -1.72 1.09 -12.69
CA TYR A 209 -2.08 -0.31 -12.48
C TYR A 209 -2.87 -0.42 -11.19
N VAL A 210 -4.10 -0.90 -11.27
CA VAL A 210 -4.98 -1.11 -10.12
C VAL A 210 -5.14 -2.60 -9.88
N LEU A 211 -4.77 -3.06 -8.70
CA LEU A 211 -4.94 -4.44 -8.26
C LEU A 211 -6.33 -4.61 -7.63
N ASN A 212 -7.06 -5.59 -8.13
CA ASN A 212 -8.41 -5.94 -7.73
C ASN A 212 -8.35 -7.10 -6.73
N GLU A 213 -8.86 -6.87 -5.52
CA GLU A 213 -8.79 -7.80 -4.39
C GLU A 213 -9.58 -9.08 -4.63
N LEU A 214 -10.82 -8.97 -5.13
CA LEU A 214 -11.79 -10.05 -5.06
C LEU A 214 -11.64 -11.07 -6.19
N ASP A 215 -11.18 -10.62 -7.36
CA ASP A 215 -10.98 -11.47 -8.53
C ASP A 215 -9.50 -11.72 -8.87
N SER A 216 -8.58 -11.17 -8.08
CA SER A 216 -7.12 -11.28 -8.26
C SER A 216 -6.68 -10.90 -9.68
N THR A 217 -7.11 -9.72 -10.14
CA THR A 217 -6.70 -9.16 -11.42
C THR A 217 -5.99 -7.82 -11.27
N VAL A 218 -5.17 -7.46 -12.26
CA VAL A 218 -4.62 -6.12 -12.44
C VAL A 218 -5.33 -5.48 -13.63
N THR A 219 -5.95 -4.32 -13.41
CA THR A 219 -6.46 -3.47 -14.48
C THR A 219 -5.47 -2.34 -14.76
N THR A 220 -5.08 -2.18 -16.02
CA THR A 220 -4.24 -1.07 -16.49
C THR A 220 -5.14 0.04 -17.02
N TYR A 221 -4.88 1.28 -16.60
CA TYR A 221 -5.56 2.48 -17.05
C TYR A 221 -4.58 3.43 -17.75
N ALA A 222 -5.00 4.07 -18.84
CA ALA A 222 -4.41 5.34 -19.26
C ALA A 222 -4.82 6.44 -18.27
N PHE A 223 -3.87 7.32 -17.93
CA PHE A 223 -4.11 8.45 -17.05
C PHE A 223 -3.93 9.77 -17.81
N ASP A 224 -4.94 10.62 -17.76
CA ASP A 224 -4.85 11.99 -18.24
C ASP A 224 -4.41 12.89 -17.09
N ALA A 225 -3.18 13.42 -17.16
CA ALA A 225 -2.61 14.24 -16.10
C ALA A 225 -3.24 15.65 -16.00
N ASP A 226 -3.93 16.11 -17.04
CA ASP A 226 -4.56 17.43 -17.06
C ASP A 226 -5.96 17.39 -16.45
N THR A 227 -6.69 16.29 -16.66
CA THR A 227 -8.07 16.12 -16.17
C THR A 227 -8.21 15.19 -14.98
N GLY A 228 -7.19 14.38 -14.69
CA GLY A 228 -7.23 13.32 -13.68
C GLY A 228 -8.03 12.09 -14.10
N ALA A 229 -8.51 12.03 -15.35
CA ALA A 229 -9.35 10.95 -15.84
C ALA A 229 -8.56 9.65 -16.02
N LEU A 230 -9.27 8.52 -15.81
CA LEU A 230 -8.75 7.17 -16.00
C LEU A 230 -9.55 6.46 -17.09
N GLN A 231 -8.86 5.84 -18.04
CA GLN A 231 -9.47 5.02 -19.09
C GLN A 231 -8.93 3.59 -19.02
N PRO A 232 -9.77 2.55 -18.82
CA PRO A 232 -9.31 1.18 -18.75
C PRO A 232 -8.78 0.71 -20.12
N LEU A 233 -7.67 -0.01 -20.11
CA LEU A 233 -7.00 -0.51 -21.32
C LEU A 233 -6.90 -2.03 -21.36
N HIS A 234 -6.65 -2.67 -20.22
CA HIS A 234 -6.32 -4.08 -20.15
C HIS A 234 -6.61 -4.64 -18.76
N VAL A 235 -7.07 -5.89 -18.68
CA VAL A 235 -7.28 -6.62 -17.42
C VAL A 235 -6.60 -7.97 -17.54
N LEU A 236 -5.78 -8.34 -16.55
CA LEU A 236 -5.06 -9.61 -16.52
C LEU A 236 -5.09 -10.23 -15.13
N SER A 237 -5.19 -11.56 -15.04
CA SER A 237 -5.09 -12.29 -13.78
C SER A 237 -3.68 -12.19 -13.18
N SER A 238 -3.59 -12.05 -11.85
CA SER A 238 -2.36 -12.25 -11.08
C SER A 238 -2.16 -13.69 -10.62
N LEU A 239 -3.00 -14.62 -11.07
CA LEU A 239 -2.93 -16.04 -10.75
C LEU A 239 -2.53 -16.85 -11.99
N PRO A 240 -1.85 -18.00 -11.81
CA PRO A 240 -1.66 -18.96 -12.90
C PRO A 240 -3.01 -19.37 -13.49
N ALA A 241 -3.06 -19.58 -14.81
CA ALA A 241 -4.28 -19.98 -15.52
C ALA A 241 -4.86 -21.32 -15.03
N THR A 242 -4.05 -22.15 -14.35
CA THR A 242 -4.43 -23.45 -13.81
C THR A 242 -4.94 -23.39 -12.37
N PHE A 243 -4.91 -22.22 -11.71
CA PHE A 243 -5.35 -22.12 -10.32
C PHE A 243 -6.86 -21.93 -10.24
N THR A 244 -7.52 -22.81 -9.49
CA THR A 244 -8.98 -22.84 -9.31
C THR A 244 -9.41 -22.58 -7.86
N GLY A 245 -8.46 -22.35 -6.96
CA GLY A 245 -8.73 -22.08 -5.54
C GLY A 245 -9.17 -20.64 -5.28
N ASN A 246 -9.50 -20.37 -4.01
CA ASN A 246 -9.80 -19.01 -3.57
C ASN A 246 -8.50 -18.20 -3.46
N SER A 247 -8.52 -16.97 -3.98
CA SER A 247 -7.46 -16.01 -3.70
C SER A 247 -8.01 -14.59 -3.59
N ARG A 248 -7.34 -13.79 -2.76
CA ARG A 248 -7.57 -12.35 -2.70
C ARG A 248 -6.27 -11.59 -2.83
N ALA A 249 -6.16 -10.76 -3.86
CA ALA A 249 -4.98 -9.93 -4.06
C ALA A 249 -4.80 -8.89 -2.94
N ALA A 250 -3.58 -8.39 -2.76
CA ALA A 250 -3.26 -7.42 -1.71
C ALA A 250 -2.35 -6.27 -2.18
N GLY A 251 -1.03 -6.45 -2.17
CA GLY A 251 -0.07 -5.40 -2.54
C GLY A 251 0.21 -5.37 -4.04
N ILE A 252 0.53 -4.19 -4.58
CA ILE A 252 1.03 -4.00 -5.95
C ILE A 252 2.17 -2.98 -5.92
N GLN A 253 3.26 -3.25 -6.64
CA GLN A 253 4.41 -2.35 -6.76
C GLN A 253 5.02 -2.46 -8.15
N VAL A 254 5.55 -1.34 -8.65
CA VAL A 254 6.31 -1.31 -9.91
C VAL A 254 7.80 -1.12 -9.60
N GLY A 255 8.67 -1.78 -10.35
CA GLY A 255 10.10 -1.50 -10.30
C GLY A 255 10.40 -0.05 -10.68
N ALA A 256 11.43 0.56 -10.08
CA ALA A 256 11.84 1.92 -10.42
C ALA A 256 12.24 2.07 -11.90
N ASP A 257 12.71 0.98 -12.51
CA ASP A 257 13.01 0.89 -13.92
C ASP A 257 11.76 0.82 -14.82
N GLY A 258 10.55 0.68 -14.27
CA GLY A 258 9.30 0.55 -15.01
C GLY A 258 9.20 -0.70 -15.89
N ARG A 259 10.03 -1.73 -15.65
CA ARG A 259 10.04 -2.94 -16.49
C ARG A 259 9.24 -4.08 -15.89
N HIS A 260 9.07 -4.08 -14.57
CA HIS A 260 8.41 -5.15 -13.85
C HIS A 260 7.34 -4.62 -12.90
N LEU A 261 6.24 -5.36 -12.83
CA LEU A 261 5.15 -5.13 -11.90
C LEU A 261 4.98 -6.37 -11.04
N TYR A 262 4.74 -6.17 -9.75
CA TYR A 262 4.59 -7.23 -8.77
C TYR A 262 3.22 -7.12 -8.11
N ALA A 263 2.56 -8.24 -7.82
CA ALA A 263 1.32 -8.26 -7.07
C ALA A 263 1.29 -9.44 -6.09
N SER A 264 0.83 -9.24 -4.85
CA SER A 264 0.68 -10.34 -3.90
C SER A 264 -0.73 -10.92 -3.88
N ASN A 265 -0.81 -12.23 -3.76
CA ASN A 265 -2.06 -12.99 -3.72
C ASN A 265 -2.16 -13.77 -2.41
N ARG A 266 -3.18 -13.48 -1.58
CA ARG A 266 -3.47 -14.24 -0.36
C ARG A 266 -4.34 -15.43 -0.71
N GLY A 267 -4.07 -16.61 -0.15
CA GLY A 267 -4.77 -17.86 -0.49
C GLY A 267 -4.02 -18.69 -1.54
N HIS A 268 -3.60 -18.07 -2.66
CA HIS A 268 -2.56 -18.66 -3.51
C HIS A 268 -1.16 -18.51 -2.87
N ASP A 269 -1.01 -17.55 -1.96
CA ASP A 269 0.20 -17.26 -1.18
C ASP A 269 1.45 -17.10 -2.06
N SER A 270 1.35 -16.19 -3.03
CA SER A 270 2.40 -15.90 -4.01
C SER A 270 2.60 -14.40 -4.27
N ILE A 271 3.74 -14.09 -4.89
CA ILE A 271 3.99 -12.84 -5.59
C ILE A 271 3.94 -13.11 -7.10
N ALA A 272 2.93 -12.57 -7.77
CA ALA A 272 2.86 -12.51 -9.22
C ALA A 272 3.89 -11.51 -9.76
N VAL A 273 4.56 -11.89 -10.84
CA VAL A 273 5.53 -11.07 -11.57
C VAL A 273 4.99 -10.86 -12.98
N PHE A 274 4.98 -9.60 -13.40
CA PHE A 274 4.63 -9.22 -14.76
C PHE A 274 5.80 -8.44 -15.38
N GLU A 275 6.06 -8.70 -16.66
CA GLU A 275 6.87 -7.81 -17.49
C GLU A 275 5.98 -6.73 -18.08
N LEU A 276 6.45 -5.49 -18.07
CA LEU A 276 5.76 -4.35 -18.66
C LEU A 276 6.35 -4.06 -20.04
N GLU A 277 5.51 -4.07 -21.07
CA GLU A 277 5.94 -3.73 -22.42
C GLU A 277 6.39 -2.26 -22.48
N GLY A 278 7.56 -2.01 -23.06
CA GLY A 278 8.27 -0.72 -22.92
C GLY A 278 7.55 0.50 -23.50
N ALA A 279 6.78 0.34 -24.59
CA ALA A 279 6.10 1.46 -25.23
C ALA A 279 4.71 1.75 -24.63
N THR A 280 3.96 0.70 -24.33
CA THR A 280 2.56 0.76 -23.92
C THR A 280 2.38 0.68 -22.41
N GLY A 281 3.35 0.08 -21.71
CA GLY A 281 3.27 -0.26 -20.29
C GLY A 281 2.30 -1.40 -20.00
N LEU A 282 1.84 -2.16 -20.98
CA LEU A 282 0.88 -3.26 -20.74
C LEU A 282 1.58 -4.45 -20.07
N PRO A 283 0.97 -5.04 -19.01
CA PRO A 283 1.58 -6.16 -18.29
C PRO A 283 1.37 -7.49 -19.02
N ARG A 284 2.42 -8.31 -19.02
CA ARG A 284 2.41 -9.73 -19.40
C ARG A 284 2.80 -10.58 -18.20
N PHE A 285 1.96 -11.55 -17.84
CA PHE A 285 2.24 -12.46 -16.73
C PHE A 285 3.51 -13.29 -17.03
N VAL A 286 4.43 -13.33 -16.07
CA VAL A 286 5.69 -14.09 -16.15
C VAL A 286 5.62 -15.32 -15.25
N ALA A 287 5.35 -15.11 -13.97
CA ALA A 287 5.33 -16.17 -12.97
C ALA A 287 4.51 -15.76 -11.73
N ALA A 288 4.16 -16.75 -10.90
CA ALA A 288 3.71 -16.54 -9.53
C ALA A 288 4.65 -17.29 -8.59
N THR A 289 5.55 -16.57 -7.92
CA THR A 289 6.53 -17.16 -7.00
C THR A 289 5.90 -17.38 -5.63
N PRO A 290 6.01 -18.58 -5.03
CA PRO A 290 5.57 -18.81 -3.66
C PRO A 290 6.17 -17.79 -2.68
N ALA A 291 5.34 -17.22 -1.81
CA ALA A 291 5.73 -16.12 -0.92
C ALA A 291 6.66 -16.55 0.26
N GLY A 292 6.89 -17.85 0.43
CA GLY A 292 7.64 -18.40 1.57
C GLY A 292 6.89 -18.35 2.90
N GLY A 293 5.58 -18.11 2.86
CA GLY A 293 4.67 -18.05 4.00
C GLY A 293 3.23 -17.86 3.53
N ARG A 294 2.31 -17.69 4.46
CA ARG A 294 0.87 -17.53 4.20
C ARG A 294 0.42 -16.09 4.31
N THR A 295 -0.56 -15.74 3.49
CA THR A 295 -1.19 -14.41 3.48
C THR A 295 -0.14 -13.30 3.29
N PRO A 296 0.53 -13.24 2.11
CA PRO A 296 1.45 -12.15 1.77
C PRO A 296 0.67 -10.83 1.64
N ARG A 297 0.42 -10.18 2.78
CA ARG A 297 -0.48 -9.03 2.91
C ARG A 297 0.10 -7.79 2.23
N PHE A 298 1.42 -7.68 2.23
CA PHE A 298 2.15 -6.63 1.56
C PHE A 298 3.56 -7.10 1.22
N PHE A 299 4.24 -6.33 0.38
CA PHE A 299 5.65 -6.51 0.10
C PHE A 299 6.26 -5.18 -0.33
N THR A 300 7.57 -5.05 -0.17
CA THR A 300 8.29 -3.80 -0.44
C THR A 300 9.59 -4.10 -1.15
N PRO A 301 9.82 -3.57 -2.37
CA PRO A 301 11.14 -3.57 -2.99
C PRO A 301 12.14 -2.74 -2.18
N SER A 302 13.41 -3.15 -2.11
CA SER A 302 14.46 -2.27 -1.61
C SER A 302 14.61 -1.04 -2.52
N PRO A 303 15.11 0.11 -2.00
CA PRO A 303 15.29 1.31 -2.83
C PRO A 303 16.21 1.12 -4.04
N ASP A 304 17.15 0.18 -3.97
CA ASP A 304 18.04 -0.19 -5.08
C ASP A 304 17.46 -1.27 -6.01
N GLY A 305 16.27 -1.78 -5.71
CA GLY A 305 15.57 -2.81 -6.48
C GLY A 305 16.17 -4.22 -6.43
N ARG A 306 17.27 -4.44 -5.69
CA ARG A 306 17.92 -5.77 -5.63
C ARG A 306 17.13 -6.80 -4.81
N TRP A 307 16.34 -6.32 -3.86
CA TRP A 307 15.62 -7.16 -2.92
C TRP A 307 14.13 -6.86 -2.92
N LEU A 308 13.33 -7.87 -2.59
CA LEU A 308 11.90 -7.74 -2.34
C LEU A 308 11.55 -8.43 -1.02
N TYR A 309 10.96 -7.68 -0.09
CA TYR A 309 10.61 -8.16 1.26
C TYR A 309 9.12 -8.45 1.31
N VAL A 310 8.74 -9.71 1.46
CA VAL A 310 7.35 -10.18 1.51
C VAL A 310 6.91 -10.35 2.96
N LEU A 311 5.79 -9.73 3.33
CA LEU A 311 5.24 -9.76 4.68
C LEU A 311 4.11 -10.78 4.74
N ASN A 312 4.39 -11.95 5.30
CA ASN A 312 3.46 -13.06 5.43
C ASN A 312 2.72 -12.99 6.77
N GLU A 313 1.54 -12.37 6.77
CA GLU A 313 0.78 -12.00 7.96
C GLU A 313 0.44 -13.21 8.85
N ASP A 314 -0.01 -14.31 8.24
CA ASP A 314 -0.46 -15.51 8.96
C ASP A 314 0.67 -16.50 9.28
N SER A 315 1.87 -16.24 8.76
CA SER A 315 3.08 -17.00 9.04
C SER A 315 4.05 -16.29 9.96
N ASP A 316 3.78 -15.03 10.33
CA ASP A 316 4.64 -14.23 11.20
C ASP A 316 6.07 -14.05 10.67
N THR A 317 6.21 -13.95 9.35
CA THR A 317 7.53 -13.83 8.70
C THR A 317 7.63 -12.67 7.72
N ILE A 318 8.82 -12.08 7.66
CA ILE A 318 9.29 -11.33 6.51
C ILE A 318 10.26 -12.23 5.76
N VAL A 319 9.98 -12.49 4.48
CA VAL A 319 10.83 -13.29 3.59
C VAL A 319 11.46 -12.37 2.55
N ARG A 320 12.79 -12.40 2.43
CA ARG A 320 13.52 -11.64 1.41
C ARG A 320 13.70 -12.49 0.16
N PHE A 321 13.53 -11.86 -0.99
CA PHE A 321 13.85 -12.42 -2.29
C PHE A 321 14.89 -11.55 -3.00
N ALA A 322 15.85 -12.18 -3.68
CA ALA A 322 16.65 -11.53 -4.71
C ALA A 322 15.79 -11.32 -5.95
N VAL A 323 15.92 -10.15 -6.57
CA VAL A 323 15.23 -9.80 -7.82
C VAL A 323 16.21 -10.01 -8.98
N ASP A 324 15.82 -10.80 -9.98
CA ASP A 324 16.53 -10.86 -11.26
C ASP A 324 16.38 -9.52 -12.00
N PRO A 325 17.46 -8.79 -12.32
CA PRO A 325 17.37 -7.45 -12.90
C PRO A 325 16.89 -7.45 -14.36
N VAL A 326 16.87 -8.61 -15.03
CA VAL A 326 16.45 -8.74 -16.43
C VAL A 326 15.02 -9.27 -16.51
N ALA A 327 14.74 -10.36 -15.82
CA ALA A 327 13.45 -11.07 -15.87
C ALA A 327 12.47 -10.64 -14.78
N GLY A 328 12.94 -9.93 -13.75
CA GLY A 328 12.15 -9.52 -12.59
C GLY A 328 11.74 -10.68 -11.68
N THR A 329 12.15 -11.91 -11.97
CA THR A 329 11.80 -13.10 -11.20
C THR A 329 12.44 -13.07 -9.81
N LEU A 330 11.84 -13.82 -8.89
CA LEU A 330 12.18 -13.77 -7.46
C LEU A 330 12.79 -15.10 -7.01
N ALA A 331 13.95 -15.04 -6.37
CA ALA A 331 14.61 -16.18 -5.73
C ALA A 331 14.73 -15.94 -4.22
N PRO A 332 14.29 -16.88 -3.35
CA PRO A 332 14.45 -16.73 -1.90
C PRO A 332 15.91 -16.42 -1.51
N ALA A 333 16.11 -15.47 -0.61
CA ALA A 333 17.41 -15.02 -0.18
C ALA A 333 17.46 -14.90 1.35
N GLY A 334 18.50 -15.49 1.96
CA GLY A 334 18.66 -15.50 3.41
C GLY A 334 17.64 -16.39 4.13
N THR A 335 17.58 -16.24 5.45
CA THR A 335 16.60 -16.94 6.30
C THR A 335 15.36 -16.06 6.52
N PRO A 336 14.15 -16.63 6.55
CA PRO A 336 12.95 -15.89 6.95
C PRO A 336 13.14 -15.23 8.32
N LEU A 337 12.88 -13.93 8.39
CA LEU A 337 12.90 -13.18 9.64
C LEU A 337 11.54 -13.33 10.33
N ARG A 338 11.53 -13.70 11.61
CA ARG A 338 10.30 -13.66 12.41
C ARG A 338 9.89 -12.21 12.67
N CYS A 339 8.72 -11.81 12.17
CA CYS A 339 8.08 -10.54 12.45
C CYS A 339 6.57 -10.77 12.43
N ALA A 340 5.98 -10.84 13.62
CA ALA A 340 4.62 -11.35 13.78
C ALA A 340 3.58 -10.42 13.17
N SER A 341 2.67 -11.02 12.39
CA SER A 341 1.55 -10.35 11.71
C SER A 341 1.91 -9.01 11.05
N ALA A 342 3.08 -8.93 10.41
CA ALA A 342 3.52 -7.75 9.68
C ALA A 342 2.62 -7.51 8.45
N THR A 343 2.22 -6.25 8.24
CA THR A 343 1.26 -5.88 7.17
C THR A 343 1.68 -4.68 6.33
N CYS A 344 2.71 -3.95 6.73
CA CYS A 344 3.32 -2.87 5.96
C CYS A 344 4.81 -2.79 6.30
N LEU A 345 5.66 -2.49 5.32
CA LEU A 345 7.07 -2.16 5.55
C LEU A 345 7.41 -0.91 4.72
N VAL A 346 8.13 0.03 5.32
CA VAL A 346 8.65 1.21 4.61
C VAL A 346 10.12 1.41 4.93
N PHE A 347 10.90 1.86 3.94
CA PHE A 347 12.29 2.24 4.12
C PHE A 347 12.42 3.73 4.40
N ALA A 348 13.42 4.10 5.21
CA ALA A 348 13.87 5.47 5.34
C ALA A 348 15.39 5.53 5.27
N ARG A 349 15.91 6.46 4.45
CA ARG A 349 17.35 6.74 4.37
C ARG A 349 17.65 7.92 5.27
N LEU A 350 18.25 7.64 6.42
CA LEU A 350 18.69 8.67 7.36
C LEU A 350 19.72 9.59 6.69
N PRO A 351 19.70 10.90 6.97
CA PRO A 351 20.77 11.80 6.57
C PRO A 351 22.12 11.32 7.15
N ALA A 352 23.18 11.61 6.40
CA ALA A 352 24.55 11.26 6.78
C ALA A 352 25.03 12.00 8.05
#